data_AF-W8ZIQ3-F1
#
_entry.id   AF-W8ZIQ3-F1
#
_cell.length_a   1.000
_cell.length_b   1.000
_cell.length_c   1.000
_cell.angle_alpha   90.00
_cell.angle_beta   90.00
_cell.angle_gamma   90.00
#
_symmetry.space_group_name_H-M   'P 1'
#
loop_
_entity.id
_entity.type
_entity.pdbx_description
1 polymer ?
#
loop_
_entity_poly.entity_id
_entity_poly.type
_entity_poly.pdbx_seq_one_letter_code
_entity_poly.pdbx_strand_id
1 'polypeptide(L)'
;MDKNQPGPILTEAMIQNLCGSLSFGKGRTLYKNGKVLLADLAADGSRVEALVQDKLQSHVSVRAASGGRLEASCSSCPPLGSYVKGCKHVAAVLVAVKERLLGGGEEPGRRRSAGKKPSAGDKAPPSGVDKLLQLFAT
;
A
#
# COMPACT_ATOMS: atom_id res chain seq x y z
N MET A 1 -6.18 -24.37 -22.55
CA MET A 1 -5.67 -24.24 -21.17
C MET A 1 -5.73 -22.78 -20.79
N ASP A 2 -6.91 -22.39 -20.36
CA ASP A 2 -7.38 -21.05 -20.10
C ASP A 2 -6.71 -20.51 -18.83
N LYS A 3 -5.75 -19.61 -18.99
CA LYS A 3 -5.16 -18.84 -17.89
C LYS A 3 -5.64 -17.39 -17.92
N ASN A 4 -6.94 -17.20 -18.13
CA ASN A 4 -7.58 -15.91 -17.87
C ASN A 4 -7.94 -15.83 -16.38
N GLN A 5 -6.93 -15.72 -15.52
CA GLN A 5 -7.16 -15.39 -14.13
C GLN A 5 -7.00 -13.87 -13.98
N PRO A 6 -8.08 -13.10 -13.73
CA PRO A 6 -7.95 -11.68 -13.45
C PRO A 6 -7.02 -11.51 -12.25
N GLY A 7 -6.11 -10.53 -12.32
CA GLY A 7 -5.17 -10.25 -11.24
C GLY A 7 -5.88 -10.12 -9.88
N PRO A 8 -5.23 -10.50 -8.77
CA PRO A 8 -5.91 -10.63 -7.48
C PRO A 8 -6.50 -9.28 -7.05
N ILE A 9 -7.84 -9.20 -6.98
CA ILE A 9 -8.52 -8.07 -6.35
C ILE A 9 -8.23 -8.13 -4.85
N LEU A 10 -7.53 -7.13 -4.32
CA LEU A 10 -7.27 -7.03 -2.89
C LEU A 10 -8.60 -6.77 -2.15
N THR A 11 -8.96 -7.57 -1.15
CA THR A 11 -10.19 -7.38 -0.36
C THR A 11 -9.89 -7.13 1.11
N GLU A 12 -10.80 -6.48 1.85
CA GLU A 12 -10.62 -6.25 3.29
C GLU A 12 -10.49 -7.55 4.08
N ALA A 13 -11.18 -8.61 3.68
CA ALA A 13 -11.05 -9.94 4.27
C ALA A 13 -9.63 -10.50 4.12
N MET A 14 -9.02 -10.33 2.94
CA MET A 14 -7.62 -10.74 2.71
C MET A 14 -6.67 -9.95 3.61
N ILE A 15 -6.84 -8.63 3.71
CA ILE A 15 -5.98 -7.79 4.56
C ILE A 15 -6.12 -8.18 6.04
N GLN A 16 -7.34 -8.46 6.50
CA GLN A 16 -7.60 -8.93 7.86
C GLN A 16 -7.00 -10.31 8.13
N ASN A 17 -7.05 -11.23 7.17
CA ASN A 17 -6.41 -12.53 7.32
C ASN A 17 -4.89 -12.39 7.50
N LEU A 18 -4.28 -11.51 6.68
CA LEU A 18 -2.84 -11.24 6.66
C LEU A 18 -2.33 -10.50 7.90
N CYS A 19 -3.04 -9.46 8.34
CA CYS A 19 -2.59 -8.56 9.41
C CYS A 19 -3.27 -8.82 10.76
N GLY A 20 -4.42 -9.50 10.76
CA GLY A 20 -5.32 -9.61 11.91
C GLY A 20 -6.24 -8.39 12.03
N SER A 21 -7.43 -8.60 12.62
CA SER A 21 -8.49 -7.57 12.71
C SER A 21 -8.05 -6.32 13.48
N LEU A 22 -7.24 -6.47 14.55
CA LEU A 22 -6.75 -5.33 15.33
C LEU A 22 -5.78 -4.45 14.52
N SER A 23 -4.78 -5.06 13.87
CA SER A 23 -3.84 -4.35 13.01
C SER A 23 -4.55 -3.72 11.82
N PHE A 24 -5.53 -4.43 11.23
CA PHE A 24 -6.35 -3.91 10.16
C PHE A 24 -7.14 -2.67 10.57
N GLY A 25 -7.85 -2.70 11.71
CA GLY A 25 -8.59 -1.54 12.21
C GLY A 25 -7.68 -0.33 12.42
N LYS A 26 -6.52 -0.51 13.05
CA LYS A 26 -5.53 0.55 13.27
C LYS A 26 -4.94 1.07 11.95
N GLY A 27 -4.61 0.17 11.02
CA GLY A 27 -4.10 0.51 9.69
C GLY A 27 -5.10 1.33 8.87
N ARG A 28 -6.38 0.95 8.93
CA ARG A 28 -7.47 1.69 8.28
C ARG A 28 -7.60 3.11 8.84
N THR A 29 -7.45 3.29 10.16
CA THR A 29 -7.41 4.63 10.77
C THR A 29 -6.22 5.44 10.28
N LEU A 30 -5.03 4.84 10.16
CA LEU A 30 -3.85 5.52 9.62
C LEU A 30 -4.08 5.99 8.17
N TYR A 31 -4.63 5.11 7.32
CA TYR A 31 -4.98 5.47 5.94
C TYR A 31 -6.00 6.62 5.89
N LYS A 32 -7.12 6.51 6.62
CA LYS A 32 -8.16 7.55 6.67
C LYS A 32 -7.64 8.90 7.16
N ASN A 33 -6.62 8.89 8.01
CA ASN A 33 -5.98 10.10 8.53
C ASN A 33 -4.89 10.67 7.59
N GLY A 34 -4.76 10.15 6.36
CA GLY A 34 -3.76 10.60 5.38
C GLY A 34 -2.32 10.30 5.81
N LYS A 35 -2.11 9.26 6.62
CA LYS A 35 -0.77 8.91 7.15
C LYS A 35 0.02 7.96 6.25
N VAL A 36 -0.50 7.63 5.08
CA VAL A 36 0.13 6.70 4.14
C VAL A 36 0.46 7.45 2.86
N LEU A 37 1.73 7.39 2.46
CA LEU A 37 2.22 7.92 1.20
C LEU A 37 2.74 6.75 0.37
N LEU A 38 2.15 6.50 -0.80
CA LEU A 38 2.67 5.52 -1.76
C LEU A 38 3.83 6.18 -2.52
N ALA A 39 5.05 5.72 -2.29
CA ALA A 39 6.26 6.33 -2.80
C ALA A 39 6.63 5.83 -4.20
N ASP A 40 6.46 4.53 -4.44
CA ASP A 40 6.74 3.90 -5.73
C ASP A 40 5.76 2.75 -5.96
N LEU A 41 5.26 2.63 -7.19
CA LEU A 41 4.42 1.52 -7.62
C LEU A 41 5.01 0.98 -8.91
N ALA A 42 5.38 -0.30 -8.92
CA ALA A 42 5.87 -0.96 -10.12
C ALA A 42 4.84 -0.86 -11.24
N ALA A 43 5.31 -0.66 -12.48
CA ALA A 43 4.44 -0.50 -13.64
C ALA A 43 3.53 -1.72 -13.88
N ASP A 44 4.03 -2.91 -13.52
CA ASP A 44 3.31 -4.18 -13.55
C ASP A 44 2.45 -4.44 -12.29
N GLY A 45 2.45 -3.51 -11.33
CA GLY A 45 1.67 -3.59 -10.09
C GLY A 45 2.14 -4.67 -9.10
N SER A 46 3.24 -5.38 -9.38
CA SER A 46 3.71 -6.45 -8.49
C SER A 46 4.37 -5.94 -7.22
N ARG A 47 4.78 -4.67 -7.15
CA ARG A 47 5.48 -4.10 -6.00
C ARG A 47 5.01 -2.69 -5.71
N VAL A 48 4.92 -2.37 -4.43
CA VAL A 48 4.69 -1.02 -3.93
C VAL A 48 5.61 -0.73 -2.75
N GLU A 49 6.21 0.45 -2.76
CA GLU A 49 6.93 1.03 -1.63
C GLU A 49 6.11 2.18 -1.05
N ALA A 50 6.03 2.26 0.27
CA ALA A 50 5.22 3.26 0.94
C ALA A 50 5.84 3.74 2.25
N LEU A 51 5.57 4.99 2.59
CA LEU A 51 5.93 5.61 3.86
C LEU A 51 4.68 5.78 4.71
N VAL A 52 4.74 5.30 5.95
CA VAL A 52 3.64 5.42 6.92
C VAL A 52 4.08 6.30 8.07
N GLN A 53 3.37 7.40 8.29
CA GLN A 53 3.65 8.36 9.36
C GLN A 53 2.75 8.12 10.57
N ASP A 54 3.19 7.23 11.46
CA ASP A 54 2.58 6.99 12.78
C ASP A 54 3.37 7.78 13.83
N LYS A 55 3.82 7.13 14.92
CA LYS A 55 4.75 7.74 15.91
C LYS A 55 6.14 7.98 15.32
N LEU A 56 6.59 7.06 14.48
CA LEU A 56 7.81 7.15 13.70
C LEU A 56 7.46 6.88 12.24
N GLN A 57 8.14 7.57 11.32
CA GLN A 57 8.02 7.23 9.90
C GLN A 57 8.56 5.81 9.69
N SER A 58 7.74 4.97 9.08
CA SER A 58 8.06 3.57 8.79
C SER A 58 8.04 3.35 7.29
N HIS A 59 9.07 2.67 6.78
CA HIS A 59 9.08 2.20 5.40
C HIS A 59 8.43 0.82 5.31
N VAL A 60 7.55 0.67 4.32
CA VAL A 60 6.80 -0.55 4.05
C VAL A 60 6.96 -0.92 2.58
N SER A 61 7.34 -2.16 2.33
CA SER A 61 7.42 -2.77 1.00
C SER A 61 6.37 -3.87 0.93
N VAL A 62 5.55 -3.87 -0.11
CA VAL A 62 4.61 -4.96 -0.41
C VAL A 62 4.90 -5.47 -1.82
N ARG A 63 4.95 -6.79 -1.99
CA ARG A 63 5.16 -7.45 -3.27
C ARG A 63 4.20 -8.62 -3.46
N ALA A 64 3.64 -8.75 -4.66
CA ALA A 64 3.00 -9.97 -5.12
C ALA A 64 4.07 -10.99 -5.54
N ALA A 65 4.16 -12.09 -4.80
CA ALA A 65 5.03 -13.20 -5.11
C ALA A 65 4.40 -14.13 -6.17
N SER A 66 5.25 -14.87 -6.88
CA SER A 66 4.84 -15.92 -7.80
C SER A 66 3.94 -16.93 -7.07
N GLY A 67 2.73 -17.17 -7.58
CA GLY A 67 1.73 -18.02 -6.93
C GLY A 67 0.61 -17.26 -6.20
N GLY A 68 0.53 -15.93 -6.33
CA GLY A 68 -0.58 -15.14 -5.81
C GLY A 68 -0.52 -14.87 -4.31
N ARG A 69 0.62 -15.17 -3.66
CA ARG A 69 0.89 -14.78 -2.28
C ARG A 69 1.36 -13.32 -2.22
N LEU A 70 0.94 -12.60 -1.19
CA LEU A 70 1.42 -11.26 -0.90
C LEU A 70 2.49 -11.34 0.19
N GLU A 71 3.66 -10.81 -0.11
CA GLU A 71 4.76 -10.62 0.81
C GLU A 71 4.79 -9.15 1.23
N ALA A 72 4.91 -8.90 2.53
CA ALA A 72 4.95 -7.55 3.06
C ALA A 72 6.00 -7.44 4.16
N SER A 73 6.72 -6.32 4.17
CA SER A 73 7.78 -6.04 5.13
C SER A 73 7.67 -4.61 5.65
N CYS A 74 7.97 -4.41 6.92
CA CYS A 74 7.94 -3.11 7.58
C CYS A 74 9.20 -2.90 8.42
N SER A 75 9.97 -1.88 8.11
CA SER A 75 11.30 -1.68 8.71
C SER A 75 11.28 -1.30 10.20
N SER A 76 10.19 -0.70 10.68
CA SER A 76 10.09 -0.25 12.09
C SER A 76 9.36 -1.23 13.02
N CYS A 77 8.85 -2.35 12.49
CA CYS A 77 8.11 -3.31 13.30
C CYS A 77 8.98 -4.54 13.58
N PRO A 78 9.41 -4.78 14.83
CA PRO A 78 10.10 -6.01 15.15
C PRO A 78 9.14 -7.19 14.93
N PRO A 79 9.63 -8.34 14.44
CA PRO A 79 8.86 -9.58 14.48
C PRO A 79 8.65 -9.92 15.95
N LEU A 80 7.43 -9.72 16.45
CA LEU A 80 7.05 -10.20 17.77
C LEU A 80 7.11 -11.73 17.68
N GLY A 81 7.99 -12.38 18.45
CA GLY A 81 8.34 -13.81 18.35
C GLY A 81 7.20 -14.83 18.51
N SER A 82 5.94 -14.41 18.50
CA SER A 82 4.74 -15.26 18.45
C SER A 82 3.64 -14.72 17.52
N TYR A 83 3.85 -13.59 16.84
CA TYR A 83 2.87 -12.94 15.97
C TYR A 83 3.39 -12.89 14.54
N VAL A 84 2.93 -13.84 13.72
CA VAL A 84 3.31 -13.99 12.30
C VAL A 84 2.51 -13.05 11.39
N LYS A 85 1.53 -12.32 11.94
CA LYS A 85 0.64 -11.46 11.15
C LYS A 85 1.26 -10.08 10.93
N GLY A 86 0.92 -9.48 9.78
CA GLY A 86 1.33 -8.13 9.41
C GLY A 86 0.96 -7.07 10.44
N CYS A 87 1.80 -6.04 10.58
CA CYS A 87 1.57 -4.95 11.51
C CYS A 87 0.54 -3.93 10.98
N LYS A 88 0.16 -2.97 11.82
CA LYS A 88 -0.74 -1.87 11.43
C LYS A 88 -0.22 -1.04 10.25
N HIS A 89 1.10 -0.90 10.07
CA HIS A 89 1.68 -0.14 8.95
C HIS A 89 1.49 -0.89 7.62
N VAL A 90 1.73 -2.20 7.61
CA VAL A 90 1.45 -3.07 6.45
C VAL A 90 -0.04 -3.00 6.10
N ALA A 91 -0.92 -3.12 7.10
CA ALA A 91 -2.35 -3.01 6.88
C ALA A 91 -2.76 -1.66 6.27
N ALA A 92 -2.18 -0.55 6.72
CA ALA A 92 -2.46 0.78 6.20
C ALA A 92 -2.10 0.91 4.71
N VAL A 93 -0.96 0.37 4.30
CA VAL A 93 -0.50 0.37 2.90
C VAL A 93 -1.39 -0.52 2.03
N LEU A 94 -1.74 -1.72 2.51
CA LEU A 94 -2.65 -2.60 1.78
C LEU A 94 -4.03 -1.97 1.57
N VAL A 95 -4.54 -1.23 2.56
CA VAL A 95 -5.78 -0.45 2.39
C VAL A 95 -5.58 0.62 1.32
N ALA A 96 -4.49 1.40 1.36
CA ALA A 96 -4.22 2.42 0.35
C ALA A 96 -4.15 1.86 -1.08
N VAL A 97 -3.49 0.72 -1.26
CA VAL A 97 -3.43 0.01 -2.54
C VAL A 97 -4.82 -0.44 -2.98
N LYS A 98 -5.62 -1.04 -2.07
CA LYS A 98 -7.00 -1.44 -2.37
C LYS A 98 -7.81 -0.27 -2.92
N GLU A 99 -7.79 0.85 -2.22
CA GLU A 99 -8.57 2.03 -2.58
C GLU A 99 -8.07 2.65 -3.88
N ARG A 100 -6.76 2.63 -4.15
CA ARG A 100 -6.19 3.08 -5.44
C ARG A 100 -6.65 2.22 -6.62
N LEU A 101 -6.74 0.90 -6.42
CA LEU A 101 -7.21 -0.05 -7.45
C LEU A 101 -8.72 0.05 -7.70
N LEU A 102 -9.52 0.31 -6.66
CA LEU A 102 -10.97 0.46 -6.77
C LEU A 102 -11.39 1.86 -7.23
N GLY A 103 -10.60 2.88 -6.91
CA GLY A 103 -11.01 4.29 -7.01
C GLY A 103 -10.41 5.08 -8.17
N GLY A 104 -9.53 4.52 -8.99
CA GLY A 104 -9.02 5.23 -10.18
C GLY A 104 -8.43 6.61 -9.85
N GLY A 105 -7.53 6.68 -8.86
CA GLY A 105 -6.64 7.82 -8.61
C GLY A 105 -7.29 9.08 -8.07
N GLU A 106 -7.45 9.18 -6.74
CA GLU A 106 -7.27 10.46 -6.04
C GLU A 106 -6.54 10.23 -4.72
N GLU A 107 -5.41 10.94 -4.59
CA GLU A 107 -4.64 11.06 -3.35
C GLU A 107 -5.51 11.77 -2.29
N PRO A 108 -5.62 11.25 -1.05
CA PRO A 108 -6.37 11.93 0.00
C PRO A 108 -5.71 13.29 0.27
N GLY A 109 -6.46 14.34 -0.08
CA GLY A 109 -6.02 15.72 -0.15
C GLY A 109 -5.14 16.17 1.01
N ARG A 110 -3.95 16.65 0.62
CA ARG A 110 -3.03 17.46 1.42
C ARG A 110 -3.74 18.72 1.94
N ARG A 111 -4.46 18.63 3.06
CA ARG A 111 -4.90 19.83 3.78
C ARG A 111 -3.69 20.52 4.40
N ARG A 112 -3.34 21.66 3.82
CA ARG A 112 -2.35 22.62 4.32
C ARG A 112 -2.71 23.06 5.73
N SER A 113 -1.83 22.79 6.69
CA SER A 113 -1.65 23.62 7.89
C SER A 113 -0.15 23.82 8.09
N ALA A 114 0.23 25.08 8.25
CA ALA A 114 1.57 25.60 8.17
C ALA A 114 2.57 25.02 9.19
N GLY A 115 3.83 24.85 8.75
CA GLY A 115 5.00 25.13 9.60
C GLY A 115 5.86 23.97 10.10
N LYS A 116 6.60 23.29 9.23
CA LYS A 116 8.06 22.99 9.40
C LYS A 116 8.60 22.28 8.15
N LYS A 117 9.68 22.81 7.56
CA LYS A 117 10.45 22.16 6.48
C LYS A 117 11.11 20.88 7.03
N PRO A 118 11.37 19.89 6.16
CA PRO A 118 12.75 19.76 5.70
C PRO A 118 12.87 19.74 4.18
N SER A 119 13.98 20.31 3.73
CA SER A 119 14.46 20.35 2.35
C SER A 119 14.92 18.98 1.88
N ALA A 120 14.57 18.62 0.64
CA ALA A 120 15.49 18.28 -0.45
C ALA A 120 14.77 17.37 -1.48
N GLY A 121 14.71 17.82 -2.73
CA GLY A 121 14.48 16.97 -3.89
C GLY A 121 13.03 16.81 -4.33
N ASP A 122 12.47 17.86 -4.91
CA ASP A 122 11.24 17.79 -5.70
C ASP A 122 11.51 17.00 -6.99
N LYS A 123 11.02 15.77 -7.05
CA LYS A 123 10.71 15.10 -8.32
C LYS A 123 9.37 14.39 -8.15
N ALA A 124 8.34 15.04 -8.67
CA ALA A 124 7.08 14.38 -8.99
C ALA A 124 7.38 13.12 -9.83
N PRO A 125 6.96 11.91 -9.40
CA PRO A 125 7.08 10.74 -10.26
C PRO A 125 6.10 10.89 -11.45
N PRO A 126 6.52 10.53 -12.67
CA PRO A 126 5.69 10.65 -13.85
C PRO A 126 4.43 9.78 -13.72
N SER A 127 3.28 10.41 -14.01
CA SER A 127 1.99 9.76 -14.23
C SER A 127 2.12 8.68 -15.30
N GLY A 128 2.30 7.43 -14.87
CA GLY A 128 2.37 6.25 -15.74
C GLY A 128 1.10 5.39 -15.67
N VAL A 129 -0.04 5.96 -15.27
CA VAL A 129 -1.27 5.17 -15.05
C VAL A 129 -2.10 4.94 -16.32
N ASP A 130 -1.74 5.58 -17.44
CA ASP A 130 -2.48 5.47 -18.71
C ASP A 130 -2.31 4.15 -19.48
N LYS A 131 -1.58 3.16 -18.94
CA LYS A 131 -1.43 1.84 -19.61
C LYS A 131 -2.07 0.68 -18.85
N LEU A 132 -2.68 0.93 -17.68
CA LEU A 132 -3.23 -0.13 -16.84
C LEU A 132 -4.57 -0.71 -17.35
N LEU A 133 -5.25 -0.03 -18.29
CA LEU A 133 -6.52 -0.51 -18.85
C LEU A 133 -6.37 -1.18 -20.23
N GLN A 134 -5.20 -1.14 -20.85
CA GLN A 134 -5.01 -1.58 -22.24
C GLN A 134 -4.27 -2.92 -22.40
N LEU A 135 -3.82 -3.56 -21.32
CA LEU A 135 -3.18 -4.88 -21.39
C LEU A 135 -4.15 -6.07 -21.41
N PHE A 136 -5.46 -5.82 -21.44
CA PHE A 136 -6.51 -6.84 -21.41
C PHE A 136 -7.49 -6.77 -22.59
N ALA A 137 -7.09 -6.13 -23.70
CA ALA A 137 -7.86 -6.05 -24.94
C ALA A 137 -7.02 -6.47 -26.15
N THR A 138 -6.70 -7.76 -26.24
CA THR A 138 -6.37 -8.50 -27.48
C THR A 138 -6.32 -9.98 -27.15
#